data_AF-A0A402ARQ6-F1
#
_entry.id   AF-A0A402ARQ6-F1
#
_cell.length_a   1.000
_cell.length_b   1.000
_cell.length_c   1.000
_cell.angle_alpha   90.00
_cell.angle_beta   90.00
_cell.angle_gamma   90.00
#
_symmetry.space_group_name_H-M   'P 1'
#
loop_
_entity.id
_entity.type
_entity.pdbx_description
1 polymer ?
#
loop_
_entity_poly.entity_id
_entity_poly.type
_entity_poly.pdbx_seq_one_letter_code
_entity_poly.pdbx_strand_id
1 'polypeptide(L)'
;MPTLESTDKIAPKSILRHRPIEDVAGQPSTRSSDSQAGIPTPVPRASRPSGEVVAMQQEVDATPNGSPREDRRMNETTAGQGRNVKNTATRRIPYVDLSPTRVTRVQGALRRPLRQKQRAFLLVPAARRPFWFYLLIGMVSTLVLWMLLSTAAGWVSTWLDDLHYGRPRTFQTDAMVGHNEQSGQPSHFIAINLHRRIEIIEFPGGDASQAKIFMGPELYNANDELVPVELRFVDVNNDRKPDMIVLYQHQHLVYINDGKSFRPALPAEQDGIEQALHRLG
;
A
#
# COMPACT_ATOMS: atom_id res chain seq x y z
N MET A 1 12.05 -20.87 31.82
CA MET A 1 11.99 -19.53 31.21
C MET A 1 13.40 -19.15 30.81
N PRO A 2 13.74 -19.15 29.51
CA PRO A 2 15.00 -18.58 29.05
C PRO A 2 14.83 -17.07 28.86
N THR A 3 15.82 -16.32 29.33
CA THR A 3 15.95 -14.87 29.23
C THR A 3 16.53 -14.48 27.88
N LEU A 4 15.89 -13.54 27.18
CA LEU A 4 16.37 -12.98 25.92
C LEU A 4 17.48 -11.95 26.20
N GLU A 5 18.68 -12.20 25.68
CA GLU A 5 19.75 -11.20 25.61
C GLU A 5 19.51 -10.27 24.41
N SER A 6 19.37 -8.97 24.68
CA SER A 6 19.29 -7.93 23.65
C SER A 6 20.69 -7.57 23.15
N THR A 7 21.03 -7.94 21.93
CA THR A 7 22.19 -7.39 21.20
C THR A 7 21.75 -6.12 20.48
N ASP A 8 21.92 -4.99 21.15
CA ASP A 8 21.94 -3.66 20.54
C ASP A 8 23.38 -3.33 20.15
N LYS A 9 23.68 -3.42 18.85
CA LYS A 9 24.86 -2.82 18.23
C LYS A 9 24.68 -2.97 16.73
N ILE A 10 24.55 -1.85 16.03
CA ILE A 10 25.22 -1.49 14.76
C ILE A 10 24.46 -0.27 14.22
N ALA A 11 24.96 0.91 14.54
CA ALA A 11 24.72 2.12 13.76
C ALA A 11 26.07 2.50 13.13
N PRO A 12 26.23 2.45 11.80
CA PRO A 12 27.45 2.91 11.17
C PRO A 12 27.53 4.44 11.17
N LYS A 13 28.63 4.95 11.70
CA LYS A 13 29.01 6.37 11.68
C LYS A 13 29.22 6.84 10.24
N SER A 14 28.47 7.85 9.82
CA SER A 14 28.72 8.59 8.58
C SER A 14 30.06 9.34 8.67
N ILE A 15 31.09 8.82 8.00
CA ILE A 15 32.36 9.52 7.79
C ILE A 15 32.21 10.43 6.58
N LEU A 16 31.89 11.70 6.84
CA LEU A 16 32.06 12.81 5.92
C LEU A 16 33.56 13.10 5.81
N ARG A 17 34.21 12.62 4.73
CA ARG A 17 35.59 13.02 4.42
C ARG A 17 35.55 14.37 3.72
N HIS A 18 35.75 15.42 4.52
CA HIS A 18 36.09 16.76 4.04
C HIS A 18 37.46 16.68 3.34
N ARG A 19 37.54 17.08 2.07
CA ARG A 19 38.83 17.34 1.42
C ARG A 19 39.32 18.73 1.85
N PRO A 20 40.55 18.88 2.35
CA PRO A 20 41.18 20.19 2.49
C PRO A 20 41.67 20.68 1.13
N ILE A 21 41.41 21.95 0.84
CA ILE A 21 42.01 22.71 -0.27
C ILE A 21 43.39 23.13 0.24
N GLU A 22 44.45 22.61 -0.37
CA GLU A 22 45.82 23.08 -0.11
C GLU A 22 46.09 24.31 -0.97
N ASP A 23 46.33 25.42 -0.29
CA ASP A 23 46.94 26.63 -0.84
C ASP A 23 48.44 26.38 -1.08
N VAL A 24 48.86 26.37 -2.34
CA VAL A 24 50.28 26.31 -2.71
C VAL A 24 50.77 27.72 -3.03
N ALA A 25 51.56 28.28 -2.12
CA ALA A 25 52.32 29.51 -2.29
C ALA A 25 53.84 29.25 -2.12
N GLY A 26 54.64 29.67 -3.12
CA GLY A 26 56.09 29.96 -3.02
C GLY A 26 57.04 28.97 -3.73
N GLN A 27 57.39 29.19 -5.01
CA GLN A 27 58.62 29.86 -5.55
C GLN A 27 59.72 28.86 -6.01
N PRO A 28 60.76 29.24 -6.81
CA PRO A 28 60.76 29.96 -8.10
C PRO A 28 61.64 29.24 -9.18
N SER A 29 61.42 29.45 -10.48
CA SER A 29 62.50 29.31 -11.49
C SER A 29 62.15 29.89 -12.88
N THR A 30 62.93 30.92 -13.24
CA THR A 30 63.57 31.18 -14.55
C THR A 30 62.77 31.11 -15.86
N ARG A 31 62.33 32.31 -16.30
CA ARG A 31 62.61 33.03 -17.56
C ARG A 31 62.63 32.30 -18.92
N SER A 32 61.96 32.98 -19.87
CA SER A 32 62.05 33.03 -21.36
C SER A 32 61.00 32.19 -22.10
N SER A 33 60.25 32.67 -23.10
CA SER A 33 60.07 33.97 -23.76
C SER A 33 58.81 33.87 -24.65
N ASP A 34 58.16 35.01 -24.90
CA ASP A 34 57.24 35.29 -26.02
C ASP A 34 55.96 34.46 -26.19
N SER A 35 54.80 35.08 -25.93
CA SER A 35 53.81 35.42 -26.97
C SER A 35 52.43 35.75 -26.38
N GLN A 36 52.00 36.98 -26.67
CA GLN A 36 50.63 37.36 -27.03
C GLN A 36 49.53 37.33 -25.95
N ALA A 37 49.20 38.53 -25.48
CA ALA A 37 48.08 38.85 -24.61
C ALA A 37 46.72 38.58 -25.28
N GLY A 38 45.92 37.70 -24.68
CA GLY A 38 44.48 37.57 -24.90
C GLY A 38 43.72 38.04 -23.66
N ILE A 39 42.91 39.08 -23.83
CA ILE A 39 42.02 39.65 -22.82
C ILE A 39 40.87 38.66 -22.55
N PRO A 40 40.53 38.27 -21.30
CA PRO A 40 39.30 37.54 -21.04
C PRO A 40 38.10 38.48 -21.04
N THR A 41 37.24 38.32 -22.05
CA THR A 41 35.90 38.93 -22.10
C THR A 41 35.00 38.36 -21.00
N PRO A 42 34.26 39.20 -20.24
CA PRO A 42 33.24 38.74 -19.30
C PRO A 42 32.04 38.17 -20.07
N VAL A 43 31.65 36.93 -19.74
CA VAL A 43 30.47 36.27 -20.30
C VAL A 43 29.20 36.95 -19.75
N PRO A 44 28.32 37.52 -20.58
CA PRO A 44 27.05 38.06 -20.13
C PRO A 44 26.06 36.95 -19.79
N ARG A 45 25.55 37.04 -18.57
CA ARG A 45 24.42 36.29 -17.99
C ARG A 45 23.19 36.40 -18.90
N ALA A 46 22.83 35.33 -19.59
CA ALA A 46 21.63 35.27 -20.42
C ALA A 46 20.38 35.39 -19.53
N SER A 47 19.72 36.53 -19.68
CA SER A 47 18.45 36.88 -19.08
C SER A 47 17.34 36.34 -20.00
N ARG A 48 16.26 35.84 -19.39
CA ARG A 48 15.00 35.45 -20.03
C ARG A 48 14.54 36.45 -21.11
N PRO A 49 14.02 35.99 -22.25
CA PRO A 49 13.03 36.75 -22.99
C PRO A 49 11.61 36.39 -22.49
N SER A 50 10.94 37.44 -22.01
CA SER A 50 9.50 37.53 -21.80
C SER A 50 8.93 38.34 -22.97
N GLY A 51 7.74 37.97 -23.46
CA GLY A 51 7.03 38.62 -24.58
C GLY A 51 7.27 37.89 -25.91
N GLU A 52 6.33 37.75 -26.84
CA GLU A 52 5.21 38.64 -27.13
C GLU A 52 4.23 37.93 -28.08
N VAL A 53 2.97 38.36 -27.97
CA VAL A 53 1.77 37.86 -28.62
C VAL A 53 1.75 38.29 -30.09
N VAL A 54 1.55 37.36 -31.02
CA VAL A 54 1.03 37.69 -32.36
C VAL A 54 -0.17 36.80 -32.66
N ALA A 55 -1.31 37.47 -32.76
CA ALA A 55 -2.59 36.94 -33.15
C ALA A 55 -2.58 36.46 -34.62
N MET A 56 -3.13 35.28 -34.87
CA MET A 56 -3.77 34.98 -36.15
C MET A 56 -5.24 34.69 -35.90
N GLN A 57 -6.05 35.60 -36.41
CA GLN A 57 -7.49 35.50 -36.57
C GLN A 57 -7.81 34.46 -37.65
N GLN A 58 -8.68 33.50 -37.35
CA GLN A 58 -9.62 33.01 -38.34
C GLN A 58 -10.96 32.67 -37.67
N GLU A 59 -11.78 33.70 -37.67
CA GLU A 59 -13.25 33.78 -37.69
C GLU A 59 -13.93 32.64 -38.46
N VAL A 60 -14.90 31.94 -37.83
CA VAL A 60 -16.23 31.58 -38.38
C VAL A 60 -17.20 31.21 -37.21
N ASP A 61 -18.28 32.00 -37.08
CA ASP A 61 -19.66 31.78 -36.59
C ASP A 61 -19.96 30.87 -35.38
N ALA A 62 -20.43 31.38 -34.23
CA ALA A 62 -21.74 31.97 -33.91
C ALA A 62 -22.92 30.98 -33.81
N THR A 63 -23.32 30.60 -32.58
CA THR A 63 -24.56 31.10 -31.92
C THR A 63 -24.78 30.47 -30.52
N PRO A 64 -25.59 31.12 -29.65
CA PRO A 64 -25.52 31.01 -28.19
C PRO A 64 -26.76 30.38 -27.53
N ASN A 65 -26.57 29.83 -26.33
CA ASN A 65 -27.58 29.70 -25.26
C ASN A 65 -26.78 29.35 -24.00
N GLY A 66 -26.78 30.13 -22.93
CA GLY A 66 -27.93 30.60 -22.19
C GLY A 66 -27.71 30.14 -20.74
N SER A 67 -27.09 31.00 -19.94
CA SER A 67 -26.83 30.90 -18.49
C SER A 67 -28.13 30.65 -17.68
N PRO A 68 -28.14 30.25 -16.39
CA PRO A 68 -27.41 30.95 -15.32
C PRO A 68 -26.88 30.16 -14.11
N ARG A 69 -25.83 30.76 -13.51
CA ARG A 69 -25.55 30.95 -12.08
C ARG A 69 -26.43 30.18 -11.06
N GLU A 70 -25.77 29.44 -10.18
CA GLU A 70 -26.16 29.38 -8.77
C GLU A 70 -24.93 29.56 -7.86
N ASP A 71 -24.84 30.77 -7.31
CA ASP A 71 -24.13 31.06 -6.09
C ASP A 71 -24.86 30.39 -4.91
N ARG A 72 -24.16 29.63 -4.07
CA ARG A 72 -24.68 29.31 -2.73
C ARG A 72 -23.58 29.36 -1.67
N ARG A 73 -23.40 30.57 -1.13
CA ARG A 73 -22.92 30.83 0.23
C ARG A 73 -24.08 30.72 1.24
N MET A 74 -23.70 30.66 2.53
CA MET A 74 -24.49 30.75 3.78
C MET A 74 -24.83 29.39 4.41
N ASN A 75 -24.70 29.11 5.72
CA ASN A 75 -24.30 29.83 6.96
C ASN A 75 -23.93 28.73 7.99
N GLU A 76 -22.90 28.87 8.83
CA GLU A 76 -22.92 29.42 10.20
C GLU A 76 -23.75 28.65 11.25
N THR A 77 -23.09 28.39 12.40
CA THR A 77 -23.60 28.06 13.75
C THR A 77 -24.19 26.68 14.03
N THR A 78 -23.60 25.95 14.98
CA THR A 78 -24.24 25.63 16.27
C THR A 78 -23.20 25.18 17.29
N ALA A 79 -23.19 25.88 18.41
CA ALA A 79 -22.47 25.56 19.63
C ALA A 79 -23.17 24.45 20.42
N GLY A 80 -22.41 23.75 21.28
CA GLY A 80 -22.91 23.38 22.60
C GLY A 80 -23.04 21.89 22.91
N GLN A 81 -22.50 21.56 24.10
CA GLN A 81 -22.94 20.52 25.04
C GLN A 81 -22.85 19.04 24.60
N GLY A 82 -22.30 18.13 25.41
CA GLY A 82 -21.95 18.24 26.81
C GLY A 82 -21.22 17.01 27.34
N ARG A 83 -20.46 17.26 28.41
CA ARG A 83 -19.93 16.28 29.36
C ARG A 83 -21.02 15.30 29.80
N ASN A 84 -20.69 14.01 29.82
CA ASN A 84 -21.37 13.07 30.71
C ASN A 84 -20.32 12.34 31.56
N VAL A 85 -20.29 12.72 32.84
CA VAL A 85 -19.47 12.16 33.90
C VAL A 85 -20.43 11.46 34.86
N LYS A 86 -19.93 10.37 35.45
CA LYS A 86 -20.38 9.70 36.68
C LYS A 86 -21.38 8.56 36.46
N ASN A 87 -21.03 7.37 36.93
CA ASN A 87 -21.54 6.91 38.23
C ASN A 87 -20.80 5.65 38.72
N THR A 88 -19.97 5.86 39.74
CA THR A 88 -19.47 4.86 40.68
C THR A 88 -20.61 4.53 41.66
N ALA A 89 -20.96 3.26 41.83
CA ALA A 89 -21.92 2.84 42.85
C ALA A 89 -21.36 1.67 43.67
N THR A 90 -20.93 2.04 44.88
CA THR A 90 -20.43 1.22 45.98
C THR A 90 -21.55 0.34 46.54
N ARG A 91 -21.35 -0.98 46.59
CA ARG A 91 -22.28 -1.94 47.22
C ARG A 91 -21.94 -2.08 48.71
N ARG A 92 -22.74 -1.46 49.57
CA ARG A 92 -22.70 -1.67 51.03
C ARG A 92 -23.62 -2.82 51.44
N ILE A 93 -23.12 -3.62 52.38
CA ILE A 93 -23.78 -4.69 53.13
C ILE A 93 -24.61 -4.05 54.26
N PRO A 94 -25.74 -4.65 54.67
CA PRO A 94 -26.11 -4.66 56.08
C PRO A 94 -26.34 -6.08 56.62
N TYR A 95 -25.83 -6.28 57.82
CA TYR A 95 -25.95 -7.44 58.69
C TYR A 95 -26.97 -7.14 59.82
N VAL A 96 -27.28 -8.16 60.63
CA VAL A 96 -28.09 -8.18 61.88
C VAL A 96 -29.61 -7.94 61.68
N ASP A 97 -30.57 -8.60 62.35
CA ASP A 97 -30.56 -9.13 63.71
C ASP A 97 -31.63 -10.21 63.96
N LEU A 98 -31.36 -10.99 65.00
CA LEU A 98 -32.13 -12.09 65.58
C LEU A 98 -33.37 -11.58 66.34
N SER A 99 -34.39 -12.43 66.49
CA SER A 99 -34.88 -12.91 67.82
C SER A 99 -36.31 -13.48 67.80
N PRO A 100 -36.64 -14.33 68.79
CA PRO A 100 -37.61 -15.42 68.65
C PRO A 100 -38.98 -15.11 69.27
N THR A 101 -40.01 -15.89 68.93
CA THR A 101 -41.23 -15.96 69.75
C THR A 101 -41.77 -17.39 69.80
N ARG A 102 -41.87 -17.89 71.04
CA ARG A 102 -42.29 -19.23 71.43
C ARG A 102 -43.53 -19.10 72.33
N VAL A 103 -44.70 -19.51 71.86
CA VAL A 103 -45.89 -19.89 72.65
C VAL A 103 -46.92 -20.47 71.66
N THR A 104 -47.79 -21.46 71.89
CA THR A 104 -48.28 -22.19 73.07
C THR A 104 -48.81 -23.56 72.59
N ARG A 105 -48.71 -24.56 73.46
CA ARG A 105 -49.35 -25.88 73.44
C ARG A 105 -50.88 -25.80 73.44
N VAL A 106 -51.56 -26.56 72.55
CA VAL A 106 -52.90 -27.11 72.83
C VAL A 106 -53.00 -28.53 72.23
N GLN A 107 -53.24 -29.50 73.11
CA GLN A 107 -53.68 -30.85 72.76
C GLN A 107 -55.14 -30.81 72.33
N GLY A 108 -55.48 -31.51 71.26
CA GLY A 108 -56.85 -31.66 70.81
C GLY A 108 -56.95 -32.76 69.76
N ALA A 109 -57.00 -34.00 70.23
CA ALA A 109 -57.36 -35.14 69.40
C ALA A 109 -58.77 -34.93 68.84
N LEU A 110 -58.94 -35.12 67.53
CA LEU A 110 -60.11 -35.78 66.93
C LEU A 110 -59.83 -36.04 65.45
N ARG A 111 -59.81 -37.33 65.13
CA ARG A 111 -59.66 -37.92 63.81
C ARG A 111 -60.66 -37.29 62.83
N ARG A 112 -60.15 -36.62 61.80
CA ARG A 112 -60.87 -36.34 60.56
C ARG A 112 -60.14 -37.08 59.44
N PRO A 113 -60.83 -37.88 58.60
CA PRO A 113 -60.18 -38.47 57.44
C PRO A 113 -59.66 -37.33 56.58
N LEU A 114 -58.34 -37.30 56.36
CA LEU A 114 -57.71 -36.42 55.40
C LEU A 114 -58.25 -36.82 54.04
N ARG A 115 -59.32 -36.15 53.63
CA ARG A 115 -59.77 -36.02 52.25
C ARG A 115 -58.57 -35.43 51.53
N GLN A 116 -57.74 -36.31 50.99
CA GLN A 116 -56.58 -36.02 50.18
C GLN A 116 -57.11 -35.32 48.94
N LYS A 117 -57.28 -34.00 49.07
CA LYS A 117 -57.57 -33.09 47.99
C LYS A 117 -56.38 -33.28 47.08
N GLN A 118 -56.56 -34.06 46.02
CA GLN A 118 -55.65 -34.16 44.90
C GLN A 118 -55.40 -32.72 44.49
N ARG A 119 -54.32 -32.14 45.00
CA ARG A 119 -53.75 -30.93 44.46
C ARG A 119 -53.28 -31.41 43.11
N ALA A 120 -54.13 -31.23 42.11
CA ALA A 120 -53.70 -31.16 40.73
C ALA A 120 -52.55 -30.16 40.76
N PHE A 121 -51.34 -30.69 40.76
CA PHE A 121 -50.15 -29.91 40.54
C PHE A 121 -50.41 -29.34 39.16
N LEU A 122 -50.77 -28.05 39.13
CA LEU A 122 -50.79 -27.30 37.90
C LEU A 122 -49.36 -27.38 37.39
N LEU A 123 -49.12 -28.37 36.52
CA LEU A 123 -47.92 -28.49 35.72
C LEU A 123 -47.91 -27.23 34.88
N VAL A 124 -47.30 -26.18 35.41
CA VAL A 124 -46.95 -25.00 34.64
C VAL A 124 -46.10 -25.58 33.51
N PRO A 125 -46.58 -25.55 32.25
CA PRO A 125 -45.78 -26.06 31.15
C PRO A 125 -44.47 -25.29 31.21
N ALA A 126 -43.36 -26.01 31.43
CA ALA A 126 -42.04 -25.41 31.43
C ALA A 126 -41.91 -24.68 30.11
N ALA A 127 -41.94 -23.34 30.17
CA ALA A 127 -41.88 -22.49 29.00
C ALA A 127 -40.59 -22.87 28.27
N ARG A 128 -40.73 -23.63 27.18
CA ARG A 128 -39.62 -24.06 26.35
C ARG A 128 -39.04 -22.77 25.81
N ARG A 129 -37.93 -22.32 26.43
CA ARG A 129 -37.17 -21.18 25.93
C ARG A 129 -36.91 -21.46 24.45
N PRO A 130 -37.25 -20.55 23.55
CA PRO A 130 -37.27 -20.84 22.14
C PRO A 130 -35.82 -20.91 21.62
N PHE A 131 -35.23 -22.09 21.75
CA PHE A 131 -33.86 -22.46 21.35
C PHE A 131 -33.52 -21.99 19.92
N TRP A 132 -34.53 -21.96 19.05
CA TRP A 132 -34.43 -21.47 17.68
C TRP A 132 -33.98 -20.00 17.57
N PHE A 133 -34.34 -19.11 18.50
CA PHE A 133 -33.84 -17.72 18.46
C PHE A 133 -32.35 -17.66 18.78
N TYR A 134 -31.86 -18.46 19.74
CA TYR A 134 -30.43 -18.52 20.04
C TYR A 134 -29.64 -19.12 18.87
N LEU A 135 -30.21 -20.11 18.18
CA LEU A 135 -29.63 -20.67 16.95
C LEU A 135 -29.56 -19.62 15.84
N LEU A 136 -30.65 -18.88 15.59
CA LEU A 136 -30.69 -17.82 14.58
C LEU A 136 -29.69 -16.70 14.88
N ILE A 137 -29.62 -16.24 16.14
CA ILE A 137 -28.66 -15.22 16.59
C ILE A 137 -27.22 -15.74 16.41
N GLY A 138 -26.96 -17.01 16.73
CA GLY A 138 -25.67 -17.63 16.51
C GLY A 138 -25.27 -17.62 15.04
N MET A 139 -26.17 -18.06 14.15
CA MET A 139 -25.92 -18.10 12.71
C MET A 139 -25.67 -16.70 12.13
N VAL A 140 -26.48 -15.70 12.52
CA VAL A 140 -26.29 -14.31 12.10
C VAL A 140 -24.97 -13.75 12.63
N SER A 141 -24.63 -14.03 13.89
CA SER A 141 -23.35 -13.59 14.49
C SER A 141 -22.15 -14.19 13.76
N THR A 142 -22.21 -15.49 13.41
CA THR A 142 -21.15 -16.14 12.63
C THR A 142 -21.03 -15.54 11.23
N LEU A 143 -22.15 -15.23 10.56
CA LEU A 143 -22.15 -14.61 9.24
C LEU A 143 -21.56 -13.19 9.27
N VAL A 144 -21.93 -12.39 10.27
CA VAL A 144 -21.36 -11.05 10.48
C VAL A 144 -19.87 -11.14 10.78
N LEU A 145 -19.47 -12.06 11.68
CA LEU A 145 -18.07 -12.30 11.99
C LEU A 145 -17.27 -12.70 10.74
N TRP A 146 -17.83 -13.58 9.90
CA TRP A 146 -17.23 -13.99 8.64
C TRP A 146 -17.02 -12.79 7.69
N MET A 147 -18.03 -11.94 7.50
CA MET A 147 -17.90 -10.74 6.65
C MET A 147 -16.82 -9.77 7.17
N LEU A 148 -16.77 -9.56 8.49
CA LEU A 148 -15.74 -8.72 9.10
C LEU A 148 -14.34 -9.32 8.89
N LEU A 149 -14.20 -10.64 9.05
CA LEU A 149 -12.93 -11.33 8.86
C LEU A 149 -12.45 -11.28 7.41
N SER A 150 -13.35 -11.46 6.44
CA SER A 150 -13.03 -11.32 5.01
C SER A 150 -12.59 -9.90 4.66
N THR A 151 -13.26 -8.88 5.21
CA THR A 151 -12.89 -7.48 4.99
C THR A 151 -11.53 -7.16 5.61
N ALA A 152 -11.28 -7.64 6.83
CA ALA A 152 -9.99 -7.49 7.50
C ALA A 152 -8.86 -8.19 6.73
N ALA A 153 -9.10 -9.38 6.19
CA ALA A 153 -8.12 -10.11 5.38
C ALA A 153 -7.72 -9.34 4.12
N GLY A 154 -8.67 -8.75 3.39
CA GLY A 154 -8.37 -7.90 2.23
C GLY A 154 -7.58 -6.64 2.59
N TRP A 155 -7.92 -6.01 3.71
CA TRP A 155 -7.17 -4.87 4.23
C TRP A 155 -5.73 -5.24 4.60
N VAL A 156 -5.53 -6.37 5.28
CA VAL A 156 -4.19 -6.89 5.64
C VAL A 156 -3.37 -7.19 4.39
N SER A 157 -3.95 -7.83 3.36
CA SER A 157 -3.25 -8.09 2.10
C SER A 157 -2.79 -6.80 1.44
N THR A 158 -3.67 -5.80 1.37
CA THR A 158 -3.34 -4.51 0.77
C THR A 158 -2.23 -3.81 1.56
N TRP A 159 -2.29 -3.86 2.89
CA TRP A 159 -1.27 -3.28 3.76
C TRP A 159 0.08 -4.00 3.63
N LEU A 160 0.08 -5.33 3.48
CA LEU A 160 1.29 -6.13 3.27
C LEU A 160 1.94 -5.83 1.91
N ASP A 161 1.12 -5.67 0.87
CA ASP A 161 1.59 -5.23 -0.45
C ASP A 161 2.17 -3.82 -0.38
N ASP A 162 1.50 -2.91 0.32
CA ASP A 162 1.97 -1.52 0.47
C ASP A 162 3.32 -1.47 1.21
N LEU A 163 3.59 -2.40 2.13
CA LEU A 163 4.89 -2.55 2.78
C LEU A 163 5.96 -3.15 1.84
N HIS A 164 5.62 -4.15 1.05
CA HIS A 164 6.57 -4.79 0.14
C HIS A 164 6.91 -3.92 -1.07
N TYR A 165 5.93 -3.21 -1.63
CA TYR A 165 6.04 -2.55 -2.92
C TYR A 165 5.93 -1.02 -2.86
N GLY A 166 5.48 -0.45 -1.74
CA GLY A 166 5.23 1.00 -1.62
C GLY A 166 4.01 1.48 -2.42
N ARG A 167 3.64 2.76 -2.25
CA ARG A 167 2.67 3.47 -3.09
C ARG A 167 3.30 4.73 -3.67
N PRO A 168 3.36 4.89 -5.01
CA PRO A 168 2.95 3.94 -6.06
C PRO A 168 3.79 2.64 -6.07
N ARG A 169 3.22 1.52 -6.54
CA ARG A 169 3.89 0.21 -6.56
C ARG A 169 5.01 0.25 -7.59
N THR A 170 6.26 0.30 -7.11
CA THR A 170 7.45 0.30 -7.96
C THR A 170 8.30 -0.91 -7.62
N PHE A 171 8.68 -1.69 -8.62
CA PHE A 171 9.66 -2.75 -8.48
C PHE A 171 10.97 -2.29 -9.10
N GLN A 172 12.07 -2.49 -8.39
CA GLN A 172 13.40 -2.09 -8.84
C GLN A 172 14.34 -3.29 -8.77
N THR A 173 15.16 -3.47 -9.78
CA THR A 173 16.12 -4.57 -9.83
C THR A 173 17.29 -4.24 -10.76
N ASP A 174 18.43 -4.86 -10.49
CA ASP A 174 19.64 -4.73 -11.30
C ASP A 174 19.92 -6.06 -12.00
N ALA A 175 20.17 -6.03 -13.30
CA ALA A 175 20.47 -7.23 -14.08
C ALA A 175 21.56 -6.97 -15.13
N MET A 176 22.35 -8.01 -15.39
CA MET A 176 23.34 -8.02 -16.46
C MET A 176 22.69 -8.56 -17.74
N VAL A 177 22.23 -7.65 -18.60
CA VAL A 177 21.51 -7.95 -19.85
C VAL A 177 22.34 -7.65 -21.10
N GLY A 178 23.55 -7.12 -20.92
CA GLY A 178 24.47 -6.75 -22.00
C GLY A 178 24.25 -5.36 -22.58
N HIS A 179 23.42 -4.51 -21.97
CA HIS A 179 23.12 -3.17 -22.46
C HIS A 179 24.05 -2.12 -21.84
N ASN A 180 25.09 -1.73 -22.59
CA ASN A 180 26.04 -0.70 -22.15
C ASN A 180 26.81 -1.03 -20.84
N GLU A 181 26.93 -2.31 -20.51
CA GLU A 181 27.53 -2.81 -19.26
C GLU A 181 29.06 -2.97 -19.34
N GLN A 182 29.71 -2.28 -20.29
CA GLN A 182 31.15 -2.41 -20.58
C GLN A 182 32.03 -2.00 -19.39
N SER A 183 31.48 -1.18 -18.49
CA SER A 183 32.10 -0.74 -17.24
C SER A 183 31.97 -1.77 -16.09
N GLY A 184 31.30 -2.90 -16.31
CA GLY A 184 31.00 -3.91 -15.29
C GLY A 184 29.88 -3.50 -14.33
N GLN A 185 29.15 -2.42 -14.62
CA GLN A 185 27.96 -2.00 -13.88
C GLN A 185 26.71 -2.65 -14.50
N PRO A 186 25.81 -3.23 -13.69
CA PRO A 186 24.56 -3.80 -14.19
C PRO A 186 23.63 -2.69 -14.70
N SER A 187 22.69 -3.06 -15.56
CA SER A 187 21.60 -2.19 -15.94
C SER A 187 20.56 -2.14 -14.82
N HIS A 188 20.11 -0.93 -14.47
CA HIS A 188 19.09 -0.71 -13.44
C HIS A 188 17.71 -0.64 -14.07
N PHE A 189 16.75 -1.37 -13.53
CA PHE A 189 15.39 -1.42 -14.02
C PHE A 189 14.42 -0.95 -12.95
N ILE A 190 13.43 -0.16 -13.38
CA ILE A 190 12.30 0.27 -12.57
C ILE A 190 11.03 -0.10 -13.34
N ALA A 191 10.24 -1.01 -12.79
CA ALA A 191 8.89 -1.28 -13.26
C ALA A 191 7.87 -0.58 -12.38
N ILE A 192 6.96 0.16 -12.99
CA ILE A 192 5.89 0.87 -12.31
C ILE A 192 4.57 0.62 -13.00
N ASN A 193 3.50 0.59 -12.21
CA ASN A 193 2.14 0.67 -12.72
C ASN A 193 1.65 2.10 -12.52
N LEU A 194 1.66 2.88 -13.59
CA LEU A 194 1.25 4.28 -13.56
C LEU A 194 -0.12 4.42 -14.24
N HIS A 195 -1.15 4.78 -13.49
CA HIS A 195 -2.51 4.98 -14.01
C HIS A 195 -3.09 3.78 -14.79
N ARG A 196 -2.81 2.56 -14.33
CA ARG A 196 -3.21 1.29 -14.98
C ARG A 196 -2.45 1.02 -16.29
N ARG A 197 -1.27 1.60 -16.44
CA ARG A 197 -0.36 1.32 -17.56
C ARG A 197 0.97 0.89 -16.99
N ILE A 198 1.44 -0.28 -17.45
CA ILE A 198 2.74 -0.79 -17.02
C ILE A 198 3.83 -0.04 -17.79
N GLU A 199 4.78 0.53 -17.07
CA GLU A 199 5.95 1.21 -17.63
C GLU A 199 7.21 0.59 -17.03
N ILE A 200 8.17 0.28 -17.89
CA ILE A 200 9.48 -0.21 -17.47
C ILE A 200 10.52 0.78 -17.94
N ILE A 201 11.31 1.29 -16.99
CA ILE A 201 12.40 2.21 -17.23
C ILE A 201 13.70 1.44 -17.04
N GLU A 202 14.55 1.47 -18.04
CA GLU A 202 15.89 0.89 -18.03
C GLU A 202 16.93 1.99 -18.00
N PHE A 203 17.96 1.83 -17.17
CA PHE A 203 19.17 2.63 -17.15
C PHE A 203 20.36 1.74 -17.51
N PRO A 204 20.75 1.70 -18.80
CA PRO A 204 21.80 0.82 -19.29
C PRO A 204 23.14 1.08 -18.59
N GLY A 205 23.72 0.05 -17.99
CA GLY A 205 24.96 0.17 -17.22
C GLY A 205 24.92 1.21 -16.08
N GLY A 206 23.72 1.50 -15.53
CA GLY A 206 23.52 2.49 -14.49
C GLY A 206 23.51 3.96 -14.96
N ASP A 207 23.55 4.21 -16.26
CA ASP A 207 23.58 5.57 -16.81
C ASP A 207 22.17 6.12 -17.09
N ALA A 208 21.77 7.10 -16.28
CA ALA A 208 20.49 7.80 -16.42
C ALA A 208 20.37 8.60 -17.74
N SER A 209 21.48 8.96 -18.39
CA SER A 209 21.46 9.70 -19.64
C SER A 209 21.05 8.85 -20.85
N GLN A 210 21.15 7.52 -20.73
CA GLN A 210 20.78 6.55 -21.77
C GLN A 210 19.47 5.82 -21.42
N ALA A 211 18.63 6.42 -20.58
CA ALA A 211 17.41 5.79 -20.10
C ALA A 211 16.47 5.42 -21.26
N LYS A 212 15.91 4.21 -21.21
CA LYS A 212 14.92 3.71 -22.17
C LYS A 212 13.63 3.38 -21.44
N ILE A 213 12.49 3.63 -22.09
CA ILE A 213 11.17 3.35 -21.53
C ILE A 213 10.47 2.34 -22.43
N PHE A 214 10.02 1.25 -21.84
CA PHE A 214 9.23 0.21 -22.49
C PHE A 214 7.79 0.29 -21.99
N MET A 215 6.86 0.46 -22.93
CA MET A 215 5.43 0.58 -22.65
C MET A 215 4.78 -0.79 -22.66
N GLY A 216 4.26 -1.21 -21.50
CA GLY A 216 3.45 -2.40 -21.34
C GLY A 216 1.96 -2.18 -21.64
N PRO A 217 1.13 -3.21 -21.41
CA PRO A 217 -0.31 -3.17 -21.61
C PRO A 217 -1.00 -2.21 -20.64
N GLU A 218 -2.20 -1.79 -21.02
CA GLU A 218 -3.13 -1.15 -20.11
C GLU A 218 -4.00 -2.20 -19.39
N LEU A 219 -4.27 -1.93 -18.12
CA LEU A 219 -5.11 -2.73 -17.25
C LEU A 219 -6.48 -2.03 -17.11
N TYR A 220 -7.58 -2.76 -17.30
CA TYR A 220 -8.91 -2.15 -17.46
C TYR A 220 -9.82 -2.25 -16.23
N ASN A 221 -9.47 -3.02 -15.21
CA ASN A 221 -10.34 -3.24 -14.06
C ASN A 221 -10.22 -2.13 -13.00
N ALA A 222 -11.27 -1.97 -12.19
CA ALA A 222 -11.42 -0.88 -11.23
C ALA A 222 -10.34 -0.82 -10.11
N ASN A 223 -9.62 -1.92 -9.86
CA ASN A 223 -8.58 -2.01 -8.82
C ASN A 223 -7.18 -2.23 -9.41
N ASP A 224 -7.04 -2.11 -10.73
CA ASP A 224 -5.78 -2.49 -11.40
C ASP A 224 -4.64 -1.50 -11.18
N GLU A 225 -4.92 -0.32 -10.64
CA GLU A 225 -3.89 0.65 -10.20
C GLU A 225 -3.00 0.07 -9.08
N LEU A 226 -3.51 -0.90 -8.32
CA LEU A 226 -2.77 -1.59 -7.28
C LEU A 226 -2.11 -2.88 -7.81
N VAL A 227 -2.05 -3.14 -9.10
CA VAL A 227 -1.36 -4.37 -9.55
C VAL A 227 0.14 -4.22 -9.35
N PRO A 228 0.81 -5.10 -8.57
CA PRO A 228 2.25 -5.13 -8.50
C PRO A 228 2.79 -5.65 -9.84
N VAL A 229 3.88 -5.03 -10.29
CA VAL A 229 4.60 -5.45 -11.50
C VAL A 229 5.97 -5.93 -11.04
N GLU A 230 6.36 -7.13 -11.45
CA GLU A 230 7.67 -7.70 -11.15
C GLU A 230 8.44 -7.96 -12.45
N LEU A 231 9.77 -7.92 -12.36
CA LEU A 231 10.66 -8.23 -13.48
C LEU A 231 11.49 -9.47 -13.17
N ARG A 232 11.64 -10.33 -14.17
CA ARG A 232 12.58 -11.46 -14.16
C ARG A 232 13.40 -11.45 -15.44
N PHE A 233 14.66 -11.84 -15.34
CA PHE A 233 15.58 -11.90 -16.47
C PHE A 233 16.01 -13.34 -16.71
N VAL A 234 15.57 -13.93 -17.81
CA VAL A 234 15.85 -15.33 -18.18
C VAL A 234 15.92 -15.42 -19.69
N ASP A 235 16.88 -16.17 -20.20
CA ASP A 235 16.97 -16.51 -21.62
C ASP A 235 15.80 -17.45 -22.01
N VAL A 236 14.84 -16.97 -22.79
CA VAL A 236 13.68 -17.76 -23.24
C VAL A 236 13.80 -18.22 -24.70
N ASN A 237 14.63 -17.54 -25.49
CA ASN A 237 14.83 -17.85 -26.91
C ASN A 237 16.11 -18.69 -27.19
N ASN A 238 16.86 -19.01 -26.14
CA ASN A 238 18.12 -19.76 -26.14
C ASN A 238 19.27 -19.06 -26.91
N ASP A 239 19.28 -17.72 -26.92
CA ASP A 239 20.33 -16.91 -27.56
C ASP A 239 21.49 -16.52 -26.62
N ARG A 240 21.45 -17.03 -25.38
CA ARG A 240 22.38 -16.76 -24.27
C ARG A 240 22.34 -15.32 -23.75
N LYS A 241 21.32 -14.54 -24.09
CA LYS A 241 21.06 -13.23 -23.52
C LYS A 241 19.82 -13.32 -22.63
N PRO A 242 19.84 -12.71 -21.44
CA PRO A 242 18.63 -12.68 -20.61
C PRO A 242 17.56 -11.82 -21.29
N ASP A 243 16.40 -12.42 -21.52
CA ASP A 243 15.17 -11.74 -21.93
C ASP A 243 14.43 -11.21 -20.70
N MET A 244 13.62 -10.16 -20.87
CA MET A 244 12.88 -9.54 -19.79
C MET A 244 11.46 -10.09 -19.73
N ILE A 245 11.10 -10.69 -18.61
CA ILE A 245 9.76 -11.20 -18.31
C ILE A 245 9.12 -10.26 -17.29
N VAL A 246 8.03 -9.64 -17.70
CA VAL A 246 7.20 -8.77 -16.86
C VAL A 246 6.05 -9.59 -16.30
N LEU A 247 5.97 -9.73 -14.98
CA LEU A 247 4.92 -10.46 -14.29
C LEU A 247 3.91 -9.48 -13.69
N TYR A 248 2.63 -9.69 -13.99
CA TYR A 248 1.53 -8.88 -13.46
C TYR A 248 0.25 -9.72 -13.44
N GLN A 249 -0.55 -9.67 -12.37
CA GLN A 249 -1.81 -10.44 -12.26
C GLN A 249 -1.73 -11.95 -12.61
N HIS A 250 -0.61 -12.62 -12.35
CA HIS A 250 -0.32 -14.01 -12.78
C HIS A 250 -0.20 -14.21 -14.30
N GLN A 251 -0.14 -13.12 -15.06
CA GLN A 251 0.22 -13.09 -16.47
C GLN A 251 1.70 -12.76 -16.63
N HIS A 252 2.25 -13.13 -17.78
CA HIS A 252 3.61 -12.86 -18.17
C HIS A 252 3.61 -12.15 -19.53
N LEU A 253 4.40 -11.08 -19.63
CA LEU A 253 4.73 -10.42 -20.88
C LEU A 253 6.22 -10.51 -21.10
N VAL A 254 6.62 -10.96 -22.28
CA VAL A 254 8.03 -11.19 -22.59
C VAL A 254 8.53 -10.16 -23.59
N TYR A 255 9.67 -9.57 -23.26
CA TYR A 255 10.47 -8.76 -24.16
C TYR A 255 11.77 -9.47 -24.47
N ILE A 256 12.03 -9.64 -25.77
CA ILE A 256 13.23 -10.29 -26.28
C ILE A 256 14.38 -9.29 -26.35
N ASN A 257 15.55 -9.72 -25.91
CA ASN A 257 16.78 -8.96 -25.91
C ASN A 257 17.49 -9.06 -27.28
N ASP A 258 17.55 -7.95 -28.03
CA ASP A 258 18.26 -7.91 -29.32
C ASP A 258 19.78 -7.68 -29.16
N GLY A 259 20.27 -7.47 -27.93
CA GLY A 259 21.64 -7.13 -27.56
C GLY A 259 21.91 -5.63 -27.39
N LYS A 260 20.97 -4.77 -27.77
CA LYS A 260 21.05 -3.31 -27.56
C LYS A 260 19.83 -2.78 -26.82
N SER A 261 18.67 -3.40 -27.02
CA SER A 261 17.39 -3.05 -26.46
C SER A 261 16.49 -4.28 -26.31
N PHE A 262 15.43 -4.07 -25.54
CA PHE A 262 14.31 -4.98 -25.49
C PHE A 262 13.29 -4.65 -26.58
N ARG A 263 12.75 -5.69 -27.21
CA ARG A 263 11.63 -5.59 -28.16
C ARG A 263 10.49 -6.52 -27.72
N PRO A 264 9.22 -6.20 -28.02
CA PRO A 264 8.13 -7.15 -27.79
C PRO A 264 8.37 -8.45 -28.58
N ALA A 265 7.92 -9.57 -28.01
CA ALA A 265 7.98 -10.87 -28.66
C ALA A 265 7.18 -10.86 -29.98
N LEU A 266 7.76 -11.44 -31.03
CA LEU A 266 7.10 -11.61 -32.33
C LEU A 266 6.09 -12.78 -32.27
N PRO A 267 5.00 -12.77 -33.04
CA PRO A 267 4.05 -13.88 -33.07
C PRO A 267 4.68 -15.25 -33.37
N ALA A 268 5.71 -15.29 -34.22
CA ALA A 268 6.43 -16.54 -34.55
C ALA A 268 7.29 -17.09 -33.40
N GLU A 269 7.60 -16.27 -32.39
CA GLU A 269 8.43 -16.66 -31.24
C GLU A 269 7.57 -17.07 -30.04
N GLN A 270 6.26 -16.79 -30.06
CA GLN A 270 5.34 -17.03 -28.94
C GLN A 270 5.30 -18.50 -28.52
N ASP A 271 5.18 -19.43 -29.46
CA ASP A 271 5.13 -20.87 -29.16
C ASP A 271 6.37 -21.35 -28.40
N GLY A 272 7.55 -20.82 -28.76
CA GLY A 272 8.82 -21.15 -28.10
C GLY A 272 8.91 -20.54 -26.69
N ILE A 273 8.45 -19.30 -26.56
CA ILE A 273 8.40 -18.58 -25.28
C ILE A 273 7.45 -19.28 -24.31
N GLU A 274 6.27 -19.69 -24.74
CA GLU A 274 5.30 -20.41 -23.90
C GLU A 274 5.89 -21.72 -23.37
N GLN A 275 6.60 -22.48 -24.21
CA GLN A 275 7.29 -23.69 -23.77
C GLN A 275 8.40 -23.41 -22.76
N ALA A 276 9.15 -22.32 -22.92
CA ALA A 276 10.18 -21.91 -21.98
C ALA A 276 9.59 -21.48 -20.63
N LEU A 277 8.49 -20.72 -20.66
CA LEU A 277 7.78 -20.26 -19.47
C LEU A 277 7.18 -21.43 -18.67
N HIS A 278 6.66 -22.46 -19.35
CA HIS A 278 6.19 -23.68 -18.70
C HIS A 278 7.28 -24.45 -17.95
N ARG A 279 8.56 -24.28 -18.31
CA ARG A 279 9.69 -24.88 -17.57
C ARG A 279 10.13 -24.05 -16.37
N LEU A 280 9.71 -22.79 -16.28
CA LEU A 280 10.13 -21.82 -15.28
C LEU A 280 9.13 -21.63 -14.13
N GLY A 281 7.91 -22.17 -14.26
CA GLY A 281 6.88 -22.25 -13.22
C GLY A 281 6.83 -23.61 -12.56
#